data_AF-A0A838VY81-F1
#
_entry.id   AF-A0A838VY81-F1
#
_cell.length_a   1.000
_cell.length_b   1.000
_cell.length_c   1.000
_cell.angle_alpha   90.00
_cell.angle_beta   90.00
_cell.angle_gamma   90.00
#
_symmetry.space_group_name_H-M   'P 1'
#
loop_
_entity.id
_entity.type
_entity.pdbx_description
1 polymer ?
#
loop_
_entity_poly.entity_id
_entity_poly.type
_entity_poly.pdbx_seq_one_letter_code
_entity_poly.pdbx_strand_id
1 'polypeptide(L)'
;GLYDMHGNVWEWCADSWHENYHDAPSDGSAWTKYSESDDGKYRMLRGGSWDISPRNCRSACRNRDDPDNRNNNIGFRVVVSGASALLLVRTDRWESVGRTLEESRPVPVMLVTASENQAGLGSLVGELC
;
A
#
# COMPACT_ATOMS: atom_id res chain seq x y z
N GLY A 1 13.69 7.47 13.80
CA GLY A 1 12.77 8.58 13.50
C GLY A 1 11.54 8.08 12.78
N LEU A 2 10.69 7.32 13.48
CA LEU A 2 9.36 6.91 13.01
C LEU A 2 8.49 6.83 14.27
N TYR A 3 7.45 7.67 14.35
CA TYR A 3 6.65 7.88 15.54
C TYR A 3 5.36 7.05 15.49
N ASP A 4 4.84 6.66 16.65
CA ASP A 4 3.56 5.96 16.81
C ASP A 4 3.46 4.62 16.07
N MET A 5 4.56 3.86 16.02
CA MET A 5 4.57 2.51 15.43
C MET A 5 3.97 1.43 16.34
N HIS A 6 3.70 1.76 17.60
CA HIS A 6 3.27 0.84 18.66
C HIS A 6 2.09 1.45 19.45
N GLY A 7 1.04 1.87 18.76
CA GLY A 7 -0.17 2.44 19.35
C GLY A 7 -0.76 3.56 18.51
N ASN A 8 -1.60 4.39 19.13
CA ASN A 8 -2.43 5.40 18.48
C ASN A 8 -3.51 4.79 17.58
N VAL A 9 -3.19 4.35 16.36
CA VAL A 9 -4.16 3.74 15.44
C VAL A 9 -3.56 2.53 14.75
N TRP A 10 -4.39 1.53 14.47
CA TRP A 10 -4.03 0.48 13.54
C TRP A 10 -3.78 1.08 12.16
N GLU A 11 -2.86 0.51 11.41
CA GLU A 11 -2.49 1.01 10.09
C GLU A 11 -2.74 -0.06 9.03
N TRP A 12 -3.52 0.31 8.01
CA TRP A 12 -3.72 -0.51 6.82
C TRP A 12 -2.39 -0.75 6.09
N CYS A 13 -2.18 -2.00 5.69
CA CYS A 13 -1.10 -2.44 4.81
C CYS A 13 -1.66 -2.92 3.47
N ALA A 14 -0.86 -2.81 2.41
CA ALA A 14 -1.24 -3.30 1.08
C ALA A 14 -1.38 -4.83 1.03
N ASP A 15 -0.70 -5.53 1.95
CA ASP A 15 -0.75 -6.98 2.09
C ASP A 15 -2.17 -7.50 2.37
N SER A 16 -2.52 -8.57 1.66
CA SER A 16 -3.65 -9.43 1.99
C SER A 16 -3.37 -10.17 3.30
N TRP A 17 -4.41 -10.63 3.99
CA TRP A 17 -4.20 -11.46 5.17
C TRP A 17 -3.66 -12.85 4.81
N HIS A 18 -2.72 -13.32 5.63
CA HIS A 18 -2.18 -14.68 5.61
C HIS A 18 -2.03 -15.20 7.04
N GLU A 19 -2.34 -16.46 7.28
CA GLU A 19 -2.22 -17.06 8.63
C GLU A 19 -0.76 -17.21 9.09
N ASN A 20 0.16 -17.33 8.15
CA ASN A 20 1.58 -17.51 8.41
C ASN A 20 2.41 -16.71 7.38
N TYR A 21 3.71 -16.99 7.30
CA TYR A 21 4.64 -16.36 6.36
C TYR A 21 5.26 -17.38 5.38
N HIS A 22 4.65 -18.57 5.24
CA HIS A 22 5.08 -19.51 4.21
C HIS A 22 4.82 -18.90 2.83
N ASP A 23 5.86 -18.85 1.99
CA ASP A 23 5.84 -18.23 0.66
C ASP A 23 5.64 -16.70 0.63
N ALA A 24 5.93 -16.03 1.75
CA ALA A 24 5.95 -14.57 1.78
C ALA A 24 7.03 -14.01 0.82
N PRO A 25 6.75 -12.93 0.08
CA PRO A 25 7.77 -12.24 -0.71
C PRO A 25 8.94 -11.80 0.17
N SER A 26 10.17 -12.05 -0.31
CA SER A 26 11.41 -11.68 0.38
C SER A 26 12.04 -10.39 -0.15
N ASP A 27 11.46 -9.81 -1.19
CA ASP A 27 11.91 -8.58 -1.87
C ASP A 27 11.28 -7.30 -1.31
N GLY A 28 10.41 -7.42 -0.30
CA GLY A 28 9.67 -6.30 0.28
C GLY A 28 8.48 -5.84 -0.55
N SER A 29 8.10 -6.56 -1.61
CA SER A 29 6.84 -6.34 -2.32
C SER A 29 5.64 -6.71 -1.43
N ALA A 30 4.51 -6.06 -1.69
CA ALA A 30 3.27 -6.34 -0.96
C ALA A 30 2.79 -7.76 -1.28
N TRP A 31 2.40 -8.51 -0.25
CA TRP A 31 1.87 -9.86 -0.43
C TRP A 31 0.38 -9.81 -0.78
N THR A 32 0.08 -9.71 -2.07
CA THR A 32 -1.30 -9.51 -2.55
C THR A 32 -2.03 -10.79 -2.94
N LYS A 33 -1.30 -11.88 -3.23
CA LYS A 33 -1.88 -13.20 -3.52
C LYS A 33 -2.76 -13.63 -2.35
N TYR A 34 -3.97 -14.08 -2.62
CA TYR A 34 -4.88 -14.48 -1.55
C TYR A 34 -4.47 -15.81 -0.92
N SER A 35 -4.68 -15.96 0.39
CA SER A 35 -4.65 -17.29 0.99
C SER A 35 -5.85 -18.09 0.50
N GLU A 36 -5.69 -19.40 0.34
CA GLU A 36 -6.80 -20.31 0.01
C GLU A 36 -7.90 -20.27 1.08
N SER A 37 -7.59 -19.79 2.29
CA SER A 37 -8.50 -19.79 3.43
C SER A 37 -9.40 -18.56 3.56
N ASP A 38 -9.04 -17.41 2.98
CA ASP A 38 -9.71 -16.13 3.28
C ASP A 38 -10.16 -15.34 2.03
N ASP A 39 -10.05 -15.94 0.83
CA ASP A 39 -10.48 -15.41 -0.49
C ASP A 39 -10.08 -13.94 -0.74
N GLY A 40 -9.04 -13.46 -0.08
CA GLY A 40 -8.61 -12.07 -0.17
C GLY A 40 -9.51 -11.04 0.49
N LYS A 41 -10.48 -11.49 1.29
CA LYS A 41 -11.48 -10.61 1.90
C LYS A 41 -10.88 -9.61 2.87
N TYR A 42 -9.83 -9.99 3.61
CA TYR A 42 -9.27 -9.14 4.66
C TYR A 42 -7.93 -8.54 4.28
N ARG A 43 -7.72 -7.29 4.68
CA ARG A 43 -6.45 -6.58 4.59
C ARG A 43 -5.73 -6.58 5.92
N MET A 44 -4.41 -6.55 5.85
CA MET A 44 -3.55 -6.59 7.02
C MET A 44 -3.53 -5.24 7.76
N LEU A 45 -3.55 -5.31 9.09
CA LEU A 45 -3.37 -4.18 10.00
C LEU A 45 -2.11 -4.36 10.87
N ARG A 46 -1.39 -3.26 11.11
CA ARG A 46 -0.17 -3.21 11.95
C ARG A 46 -0.20 -2.05 12.96
N GLY A 47 0.68 -2.13 13.96
CA GLY A 47 0.96 -1.02 14.89
C GLY A 47 0.15 -1.01 16.19
N GLY A 48 -1.11 -1.40 16.14
CA GLY A 48 -2.01 -1.34 17.30
C GLY A 48 -2.68 0.02 17.47
N SER A 49 -3.69 0.12 18.34
CA SER A 49 -4.50 1.32 18.55
C SER A 49 -4.53 1.79 20.01
N TRP A 50 -5.14 2.94 20.25
CA TRP A 50 -5.31 3.54 21.58
C TRP A 50 -6.23 2.74 22.52
N ASP A 51 -7.07 1.84 21.99
CA ASP A 51 -8.10 1.08 22.72
C ASP A 51 -7.78 -0.41 22.92
N ILE A 52 -6.60 -0.89 22.50
CA ILE A 52 -6.22 -2.30 22.63
C ILE A 52 -5.21 -2.55 23.75
N SER A 53 -5.07 -3.82 24.14
CA SER A 53 -4.03 -4.24 25.08
C SER A 53 -2.62 -3.87 24.57
N PRO A 54 -1.72 -3.36 25.43
CA PRO A 54 -0.33 -3.09 25.06
C PRO A 54 0.42 -4.30 24.46
N ARG A 55 -0.02 -5.53 24.79
CA ARG A 55 0.52 -6.77 24.19
C ARG A 55 0.31 -6.83 22.66
N ASN A 56 -0.73 -6.16 22.18
CA ASN A 56 -1.10 -6.10 20.77
C ASN A 56 -0.43 -4.94 20.01
N CYS A 57 0.28 -4.04 20.72
CA CYS A 57 1.08 -2.98 20.13
C CYS A 57 2.52 -3.42 19.79
N ARG A 58 2.85 -4.71 19.87
CA ARG A 58 4.20 -5.21 19.52
C ARG A 58 4.43 -5.12 18.01
N SER A 59 5.69 -4.94 17.60
CA SER A 59 6.07 -4.87 16.18
C SER A 59 5.68 -6.10 15.37
N ALA A 60 5.68 -7.28 16.00
CA ALA A 60 5.31 -8.54 15.37
C ALA A 60 3.80 -8.84 15.41
N CYS A 61 2.99 -8.02 16.09
CA CYS A 61 1.55 -8.21 16.08
C CYS A 61 0.97 -7.93 14.70
N ARG A 62 0.03 -8.79 14.31
CA ARG A 62 -0.68 -8.76 13.04
C ARG A 62 -2.16 -8.80 13.37
N ASN A 63 -2.94 -7.94 12.74
CA ASN A 63 -4.40 -8.03 12.79
C ASN A 63 -4.95 -7.96 11.36
N ARG A 64 -6.25 -8.19 11.19
CA ARG A 64 -6.93 -8.10 9.90
C ARG A 64 -8.30 -7.52 10.07
N ASP A 65 -8.78 -6.85 9.04
CA ASP A 65 -10.14 -6.33 9.01
C ASP A 65 -10.61 -6.20 7.56
N ASP A 66 -11.92 -6.03 7.38
CA ASP A 66 -12.55 -5.86 6.09
C ASP A 66 -12.12 -4.52 5.47
N PRO A 67 -11.65 -4.47 4.21
CA PRO A 67 -11.19 -3.24 3.57
C PRO A 67 -12.28 -2.16 3.49
N ASP A 68 -13.56 -2.50 3.67
CA ASP A 68 -14.67 -1.54 3.75
C ASP A 68 -14.91 -1.01 5.17
N ASN A 69 -14.22 -1.54 6.18
CA ASN A 69 -14.33 -1.05 7.55
C ASN A 69 -13.69 0.35 7.70
N ARG A 70 -14.33 1.21 8.49
CA ARG A 70 -13.97 2.63 8.72
C ARG A 70 -13.92 2.98 10.20
N ASN A 71 -13.53 2.03 11.05
CA ASN A 71 -13.40 2.27 12.49
C ASN A 71 -12.45 3.46 12.78
N ASN A 72 -12.79 4.24 13.80
CA ASN A 72 -12.04 5.43 14.21
C ASN A 72 -10.69 5.13 14.89
N ASN A 73 -10.35 3.85 15.06
CA ASN A 73 -9.06 3.39 15.56
C ASN A 73 -8.18 2.80 14.45
N ILE A 74 -8.57 2.96 13.18
CA ILE A 74 -7.81 2.51 12.00
C ILE A 74 -7.48 3.72 11.11
N GLY A 75 -6.22 3.85 10.75
CA GLY A 75 -5.67 4.81 9.80
C GLY A 75 -4.74 4.14 8.79
N PHE A 76 -3.85 4.92 8.22
CA PHE A 76 -2.85 4.46 7.25
C PHE A 76 -1.65 5.40 7.23
N ARG A 77 -0.53 4.90 6.70
CA ARG A 77 0.63 5.72 6.33
C ARG A 77 0.89 5.57 4.84
N VAL A 78 1.33 6.65 4.21
CA VAL A 78 1.68 6.65 2.80
C VAL A 78 3.17 6.39 2.66
N VAL A 79 3.52 5.52 1.71
CA VAL A 79 4.91 5.26 1.32
C VAL A 79 5.10 5.77 -0.10
N VAL A 80 6.19 6.49 -0.34
CA VAL A 80 6.57 6.95 -1.68
C VAL A 80 7.68 6.05 -2.19
N SER A 81 7.47 5.41 -3.34
CA SER A 81 8.52 4.65 -4.02
C SER A 81 9.60 5.62 -4.49
N GLY A 82 10.82 5.40 -4.05
CA GLY A 82 11.96 6.23 -4.41
C GLY A 82 12.40 5.98 -5.85
N ALA A 83 11.73 6.58 -6.83
CA ALA A 83 12.39 6.95 -8.07
C ALA A 83 13.18 8.22 -7.78
N SER A 84 14.49 8.07 -7.56
CA SER A 84 15.49 9.15 -7.43
C SER A 84 14.95 10.45 -6.81
N ALA A 85 15.27 10.68 -5.53
CA ALA A 85 15.39 12.03 -5.00
C ALA A 85 16.58 12.79 -5.64
N LEU A 86 16.75 12.67 -6.96
CA LEU A 86 17.56 13.54 -7.78
C LEU A 86 16.59 14.61 -8.32
N LEU A 87 16.11 15.46 -7.41
CA LEU A 87 15.63 16.77 -7.80
C LEU A 87 16.88 17.55 -8.22
N LEU A 88 17.42 17.25 -9.41
CA LEU A 88 18.19 18.22 -10.14
C LEU A 88 17.19 19.35 -10.43
N VAL A 89 17.26 20.42 -9.64
CA VAL A 89 16.93 21.75 -10.16
C VAL A 89 17.92 22.00 -11.29
N ARG A 90 17.62 21.42 -12.46
CA ARG A 90 18.27 21.79 -13.71
C ARG A 90 17.44 22.93 -14.25
N THR A 91 17.88 24.15 -13.95
CA THR A 91 17.67 25.26 -14.87
C THR A 91 18.34 24.85 -16.17
N ASP A 92 17.52 24.50 -17.13
CA ASP A 92 17.77 24.39 -18.55
C ASP A 92 18.97 25.22 -19.04
N ARG A 93 20.07 24.52 -19.32
CA ARG A 93 21.05 24.96 -20.31
C ARG A 93 21.35 23.77 -21.22
N TRP A 94 20.93 23.92 -22.47
CA TRP A 94 21.13 22.96 -23.54
C TRP A 94 22.62 22.67 -23.74
N GLU A 95 22.98 21.39 -23.86
CA GLU A 95 24.08 20.94 -24.73
C GLU A 95 23.95 19.43 -24.95
N SER A 96 24.02 19.05 -26.22
CA SER A 96 23.77 17.72 -26.75
C SER A 96 24.94 16.77 -26.47
N VAL A 97 24.72 15.73 -25.64
CA VAL A 97 25.56 14.53 -25.65
C VAL A 97 24.66 13.31 -25.47
N GLY A 98 24.61 12.48 -26.52
CA GLY A 98 23.85 11.24 -26.52
C GLY A 98 24.39 10.24 -25.50
N ARG A 99 23.48 9.64 -24.73
CA ARG A 99 23.70 8.36 -24.05
C ARG A 99 22.41 7.55 -24.13
N THR A 100 22.51 6.42 -24.81
CA THR A 100 21.55 5.30 -24.76
C THR A 100 21.37 4.85 -23.32
N LEU A 101 20.13 4.93 -22.80
CA LEU A 101 19.74 4.28 -21.56
C LEU A 101 18.73 3.18 -21.89
N GLU A 102 19.16 1.96 -21.62
CA GLU A 102 18.33 0.76 -21.49
C GLU A 102 17.14 1.04 -20.57
N GLU A 103 15.95 0.86 -21.16
CA GLU A 103 14.75 0.27 -20.59
C GLU A 103 14.53 0.41 -19.06
N SER A 104 14.11 1.61 -18.66
CA SER A 104 13.41 1.81 -17.39
C SER A 104 12.02 1.19 -17.50
N ARG A 105 11.86 -0.06 -17.04
CA ARG A 105 10.54 -0.69 -16.92
C ARG A 105 9.64 0.15 -15.99
N PRO A 106 8.37 0.39 -16.35
CA PRO A 106 7.46 1.17 -15.54
C PRO A 106 7.24 0.47 -14.19
N VAL A 107 7.50 1.18 -13.10
CA VAL A 107 7.18 0.72 -11.75
C VAL A 107 5.72 1.07 -11.48
N PRO A 108 4.87 0.12 -11.04
CA PRO A 108 3.47 0.42 -10.79
C PRO A 108 3.34 1.44 -9.64
N VAL A 109 2.80 2.61 -9.94
CA VAL A 109 2.35 3.57 -8.93
C VAL A 109 1.07 3.01 -8.34
N MET A 110 1.13 2.44 -7.14
CA MET A 110 -0.07 2.01 -6.43
C MET A 110 -0.72 3.24 -5.80
N LEU A 111 -1.44 4.00 -6.63
CA LEU A 111 -2.35 5.05 -6.17
C LEU A 111 -3.58 4.35 -5.59
N VAL A 112 -3.69 4.26 -4.26
CA VAL A 112 -4.95 3.90 -3.62
C VAL A 112 -5.87 5.10 -3.75
N THR A 113 -6.62 5.16 -4.86
CA THR A 113 -7.73 6.12 -4.99
C THR A 113 -8.83 5.66 -4.05
N ALA A 114 -9.19 6.50 -3.07
CA ALA A 114 -10.49 6.41 -2.44
C ALA A 114 -11.53 6.67 -3.54
N SER A 115 -12.31 5.65 -3.90
CA SER A 115 -13.46 5.81 -4.79
C SER A 115 -14.51 6.67 -4.09
N GLU A 116 -14.69 7.90 -4.59
CA GLU A 116 -15.88 8.71 -4.31
C GLU A 116 -17.04 8.15 -5.14
N ASN A 117 -17.88 7.31 -4.55
CA ASN A 117 -19.17 6.98 -5.15
C ASN A 117 -20.15 8.14 -4.92
N GLN A 118 -20.22 9.06 -5.88
CA GLN A 118 -21.46 9.77 -6.14
C GLN A 118 -22.41 8.86 -6.93
N ALA A 119 -23.60 8.69 -6.38
CA ALA A 119 -24.69 7.95 -6.99
C ALA A 119 -25.10 8.50 -8.36
N GLY A 120 -25.39 7.61 -9.31
CA GLY A 120 -26.37 7.88 -10.36
C GLY A 120 -25.97 7.53 -11.79
N LEU A 121 -26.78 6.65 -12.39
CA LEU A 121 -27.12 6.59 -13.82
C LEU A 121 -26.09 5.98 -14.80
N GLY A 122 -26.34 4.72 -15.16
CA GLY A 122 -26.67 4.34 -16.54
C GLY A 122 -25.57 4.24 -17.61
N SER A 123 -25.72 3.18 -18.41
CA SER A 123 -25.27 3.03 -19.82
C SER A 123 -23.84 2.54 -20.10
N LEU A 124 -23.80 1.37 -20.79
CA LEU A 124 -23.01 0.97 -21.98
C LEU A 124 -21.58 1.53 -22.10
N VAL A 125 -20.54 0.73 -22.38
CA VAL A 125 -20.13 0.15 -23.68
C VAL A 125 -18.84 -0.65 -23.32
N GLY A 126 -18.68 -1.94 -23.64
CA GLY A 126 -18.26 -2.47 -24.94
C GLY A 126 -16.76 -2.87 -24.92
N GLU A 127 -16.45 -4.06 -25.43
CA GLU A 127 -15.12 -4.65 -25.65
C GLU A 127 -14.17 -3.71 -26.43
N LEU A 128 -12.84 -3.91 -26.30
CA LEU A 128 -11.95 -4.33 -27.40
C LEU A 128 -10.45 -4.23 -27.02
N CYS A 129 -9.74 -5.33 -27.32
CA CYS A 129 -8.28 -5.52 -27.48
C CYS A 129 -7.36 -5.38 -26.26
#